data_AF-A0A0F6A342-F1
#
_entry.id   AF-A0A0F6A342-F1
#
_cell.length_a   1.000
_cell.length_b   1.000
_cell.length_c   1.000
_cell.angle_alpha   90.00
_cell.angle_beta   90.00
_cell.angle_gamma   90.00
#
_symmetry.space_group_name_H-M   'P 1'
#
loop_
_entity.id
_entity.type
_entity.pdbx_description
1 polymer ?
#
loop_
_entity_poly.entity_id
_entity_poly.type
_entity_poly.pdbx_seq_one_letter_code
_entity_poly.pdbx_strand_id
1 'polypeptide(L)'
;MPNIFLFVALSALFILTPAHADISEKALNRHIQSFSELIASQCQSQTPDTKKANFNKVATALARAEEMDNEIELEPGLLNQMHKLLPRYIDCDTQEQDLLEPIMDSFIAFLAVNRHLSAEERRAYVQFAMKLAEIDKENVESVK
;
A
#
# COMPACT_ATOMS: atom_id res chain seq x y z
N MET A 1 55.15 24.23 11.06
CA MET A 1 54.74 23.15 10.14
C MET A 1 53.28 22.81 10.44
N PRO A 2 52.36 22.85 9.45
CA PRO A 2 50.95 22.58 9.69
C PRO A 2 50.72 21.07 9.66
N ASN A 3 50.17 20.50 10.74
CA ASN A 3 49.62 19.15 10.70
C ASN A 3 48.11 19.24 10.51
N ILE A 4 47.73 18.96 9.27
CA ILE A 4 46.38 18.64 8.82
C ILE A 4 45.98 17.36 9.57
N PHE A 5 44.91 17.41 10.37
CA PHE A 5 44.19 16.20 10.73
C PHE A 5 42.82 16.25 10.08
N LEU A 6 42.67 15.31 9.14
CA LEU A 6 41.53 15.02 8.31
C LEU A 6 40.29 14.66 9.13
N PHE A 7 39.16 15.06 8.57
CA PHE A 7 37.80 14.62 8.88
C PHE A 7 37.69 13.11 9.10
N VAL A 8 37.01 12.72 10.18
CA VAL A 8 36.19 11.51 10.19
C VAL A 8 34.77 11.96 10.50
N ALA A 9 34.07 12.41 9.45
CA ALA A 9 32.62 12.44 9.48
C ALA A 9 32.18 10.98 9.52
N LEU A 10 31.97 10.47 10.72
CA LEU A 10 31.37 9.16 10.93
C LEU A 10 29.92 9.29 10.44
N SER A 11 29.72 8.96 9.17
CA SER A 11 28.40 8.79 8.60
C SER A 11 27.72 7.69 9.40
N ALA A 12 26.91 8.10 10.38
CA ALA A 12 25.79 7.31 10.83
C ALA A 12 24.84 7.21 9.63
N LEU A 13 25.16 6.29 8.72
CA LEU A 13 24.15 5.70 7.85
C LEU A 13 23.17 5.05 8.82
N PHE A 14 22.12 5.80 9.14
CA PHE A 14 20.86 5.22 9.55
C PHE A 14 20.48 4.26 8.43
N ILE A 15 20.83 3.00 8.63
CA ILE A 15 20.22 1.87 7.96
C ILE A 15 18.76 1.90 8.45
N LEU A 16 17.95 2.75 7.83
CA LEU A 16 16.51 2.57 7.75
C LEU A 16 16.32 1.38 6.82
N THR A 17 16.68 0.18 7.29
CA THR A 17 16.00 -1.01 6.80
C THR A 17 14.55 -0.76 7.17
N PRO A 18 13.63 -0.63 6.18
CA PRO A 18 12.24 -0.72 6.52
C PRO A 18 12.09 -2.11 7.12
N ALA A 19 11.88 -2.18 8.44
CA ALA A 19 11.43 -3.41 9.05
C ALA A 19 10.21 -3.78 8.21
N HIS A 20 10.33 -4.86 7.42
CA HIS A 20 9.18 -5.45 6.77
C HIS A 20 8.40 -6.02 7.95
N ALA A 21 7.63 -5.18 8.63
CA ALA A 21 6.77 -5.60 9.70
C ALA A 21 5.88 -6.67 9.07
N ASP A 22 6.08 -7.89 9.53
CA ASP A 22 5.41 -9.05 8.98
C ASP A 22 3.93 -8.84 9.25
N ILE A 23 3.12 -8.76 8.20
CA ILE A 23 1.70 -8.45 8.35
C ILE A 23 1.08 -9.62 9.11
N SER A 24 0.49 -9.35 10.27
CA SER A 24 -0.10 -10.44 11.06
C SER A 24 -1.12 -11.21 10.21
N GLU A 25 -1.06 -12.54 10.26
CA GLU A 25 -1.97 -13.42 9.52
C GLU A 25 -3.44 -13.08 9.82
N LYS A 26 -3.73 -12.68 11.07
CA LYS A 26 -5.06 -12.23 11.48
C LYS A 26 -5.52 -10.97 10.75
N ALA A 27 -4.65 -9.98 10.58
CA ALA A 27 -4.96 -8.75 9.85
C ALA A 27 -5.17 -9.04 8.35
N LEU A 28 -4.31 -9.87 7.76
CA LEU A 28 -4.42 -10.31 6.38
C LEU A 28 -5.77 -11.00 6.12
N ASN A 29 -6.14 -11.99 6.94
CA ASN A 29 -7.38 -12.73 6.79
C ASN A 29 -8.63 -11.85 6.93
N ARG A 30 -8.60 -10.87 7.84
CA ARG A 30 -9.68 -9.87 7.97
C ARG A 30 -9.85 -9.05 6.70
N HIS A 31 -8.76 -8.60 6.09
CA HIS A 31 -8.81 -7.80 4.86
C HIS A 31 -9.17 -8.63 3.62
N ILE A 32 -8.76 -9.91 3.56
CA ILE A 32 -9.26 -10.86 2.55
C ILE A 32 -10.78 -10.98 2.65
N GLN A 33 -11.31 -11.17 3.87
CA GLN A 33 -12.74 -11.29 4.10
C GLN A 33 -13.47 -9.99 3.71
N SER A 34 -12.97 -8.83 4.13
CA SER A 34 -13.55 -7.53 3.77
C SER A 34 -13.59 -7.30 2.26
N PHE A 35 -12.53 -7.68 1.55
CA PHE A 35 -12.47 -7.54 0.10
C PHE A 35 -13.40 -8.55 -0.61
N SER A 36 -13.54 -9.77 -0.09
CA SER A 36 -14.51 -10.75 -0.56
C SER A 36 -15.94 -10.26 -0.44
N GLU A 37 -16.30 -9.68 0.70
CA GLU A 37 -17.61 -9.07 0.93
C GLU A 37 -17.86 -7.89 -0.02
N LEU A 38 -16.83 -7.08 -0.28
CA LEU A 38 -16.94 -5.98 -1.25
C LEU A 38 -17.24 -6.51 -2.66
N ILE A 39 -16.49 -7.50 -3.16
CA ILE A 39 -16.74 -8.08 -4.48
C ILE A 39 -18.12 -8.72 -4.54
N ALA A 40 -18.52 -9.48 -3.52
CA ALA A 40 -19.85 -10.09 -3.46
C ALA A 40 -20.98 -9.04 -3.50
N SER A 41 -20.76 -7.87 -2.91
CA SER A 41 -21.72 -6.75 -2.92
C SER A 41 -21.81 -6.05 -4.27
N GLN A 42 -20.69 -5.91 -5.00
CA GLN A 42 -20.61 -5.20 -6.28
C GLN A 42 -21.00 -6.09 -7.47
N CYS A 43 -20.57 -7.35 -7.45
CA CYS A 43 -20.65 -8.27 -8.57
C CYS A 43 -21.76 -9.30 -8.39
N GLN A 44 -22.95 -8.83 -7.95
CA GLN A 44 -24.13 -9.66 -7.68
C GLN A 44 -24.20 -10.81 -8.69
N SER A 45 -24.16 -12.06 -8.20
CA SER A 45 -24.12 -13.34 -8.92
C SER A 45 -22.76 -14.06 -9.01
N GLN A 46 -21.64 -13.47 -8.57
CA GLN A 46 -20.35 -14.15 -8.58
C GLN A 46 -19.86 -14.50 -7.17
N THR A 47 -19.52 -15.78 -6.99
CA THR A 47 -18.77 -16.22 -5.81
C THR A 47 -17.31 -15.80 -6.00
N PRO A 48 -16.75 -14.91 -5.17
CA PRO A 48 -15.37 -14.48 -5.32
C PRO A 48 -14.42 -15.65 -5.02
N ASP A 49 -13.44 -15.89 -5.90
CA ASP A 49 -12.39 -16.87 -5.61
C ASP A 49 -11.29 -16.21 -4.78
N THR A 50 -11.41 -16.35 -3.47
CA THR A 50 -10.47 -15.78 -2.50
C THR A 50 -9.06 -16.36 -2.57
N LYS A 51 -8.85 -17.42 -3.36
CA LYS A 51 -7.52 -18.01 -3.58
C LYS A 51 -6.73 -17.35 -4.70
N LYS A 52 -7.33 -16.41 -5.45
CA LYS A 52 -6.63 -15.67 -6.50
C LYS A 52 -5.57 -14.74 -5.91
N ALA A 53 -4.45 -14.60 -6.61
CA ALA A 53 -3.31 -13.77 -6.20
C ALA A 53 -3.70 -12.32 -5.85
N ASN A 54 -4.71 -11.78 -6.53
CA ASN A 54 -5.17 -10.40 -6.29
C ASN A 54 -5.81 -10.20 -4.91
N PHE A 55 -6.44 -11.22 -4.32
CA PHE A 55 -6.98 -11.11 -2.96
C PHE A 55 -5.88 -10.88 -1.93
N ASN A 56 -4.79 -11.64 -2.04
CA ASN A 56 -3.65 -11.46 -1.16
C ASN A 56 -2.97 -10.11 -1.38
N LYS A 57 -2.81 -9.67 -2.64
CA LYS A 57 -2.28 -8.33 -2.98
C LYS A 57 -3.09 -7.22 -2.32
N VAL A 58 -4.41 -7.20 -2.55
CA VAL A 58 -5.30 -6.16 -2.02
C VAL A 58 -5.36 -6.23 -0.49
N ALA A 59 -5.43 -7.42 0.10
CA ALA A 59 -5.45 -7.56 1.55
C ALA A 59 -4.14 -7.09 2.20
N THR A 60 -3.00 -7.35 1.56
CA THR A 60 -1.68 -6.86 1.98
C THR A 60 -1.64 -5.33 1.90
N ALA A 61 -2.16 -4.74 0.81
CA ALA A 61 -2.24 -3.29 0.64
C ALA A 61 -3.12 -2.63 1.73
N LEU A 62 -4.29 -3.21 2.04
CA LEU A 62 -5.18 -2.73 3.09
C LEU A 62 -4.54 -2.82 4.48
N ALA A 63 -3.85 -3.92 4.78
CA ALA A 63 -3.14 -4.08 6.04
C ALA A 63 -2.00 -3.05 6.20
N ARG A 64 -1.27 -2.75 5.12
CA ARG A 64 -0.23 -1.70 5.13
C ARG A 64 -0.83 -0.31 5.31
N ALA A 65 -1.99 -0.04 4.70
CA ALA A 65 -2.69 1.23 4.89
C ALA A 65 -3.10 1.42 6.36
N GLU A 66 -3.66 0.38 6.99
CA GLU A 66 -4.04 0.39 8.40
C GLU A 66 -2.83 0.58 9.33
N GLU A 67 -1.71 -0.09 9.04
CA GLU A 67 -0.47 0.09 9.80
C GLU A 67 0.03 1.54 9.75
N MET A 68 0.11 2.12 8.54
CA MET A 68 0.55 3.50 8.36
C MET A 68 -0.41 4.52 9.00
N ASP A 69 -1.72 4.29 8.92
CA ASP A 69 -2.73 5.14 9.59
C ASP A 69 -2.63 5.08 11.12
N ASN A 70 -2.08 4.01 11.70
CA ASN A 70 -1.82 3.91 13.14
C ASN A 70 -0.52 4.63 13.56
N GLU A 71 0.42 4.81 12.62
CA GLU A 71 1.70 5.48 12.87
C GLU A 71 1.62 7.00 12.63
N ILE A 72 0.83 7.42 11.65
CA ILE A 72 0.73 8.80 11.19
C ILE A 72 -0.74 9.21 11.12
N GLU A 73 -1.09 10.32 11.77
CA GLU A 73 -2.44 10.87 11.69
C GLU A 73 -2.64 11.53 10.32
N LEU A 74 -3.53 10.93 9.51
CA LEU A 74 -3.85 11.37 8.15
C LEU A 74 -5.34 11.67 8.04
N GLU A 75 -5.70 12.84 7.53
CA GLU A 75 -7.09 13.19 7.23
C GLU A 75 -7.27 13.54 5.74
N PRO A 76 -7.96 12.69 4.96
CA PRO A 76 -8.46 11.34 5.29
C PRO A 76 -7.33 10.29 5.36
N GLY A 77 -7.50 9.27 6.20
CA GLY A 77 -6.58 8.13 6.30
C GLY A 77 -6.47 7.28 5.03
N LEU A 78 -5.33 6.62 4.84
CA LEU A 78 -4.99 5.77 3.69
C LEU A 78 -5.93 4.58 3.57
N LEU A 79 -6.29 3.92 4.68
CA LEU A 79 -7.21 2.79 4.67
C LEU A 79 -8.59 3.23 4.17
N ASN A 80 -9.05 4.39 4.63
CA ASN A 80 -10.31 4.98 4.17
C ASN A 80 -10.24 5.36 2.68
N GLN A 81 -9.11 5.88 2.20
CA GLN A 81 -8.91 6.15 0.78
C GLN A 81 -8.94 4.87 -0.06
N MET A 82 -8.26 3.82 0.38
CA MET A 82 -8.29 2.50 -0.27
C MET A 82 -9.72 1.98 -0.39
N HIS A 83 -10.50 1.98 0.70
CA HIS A 83 -11.89 1.54 0.67
C HIS A 83 -12.80 2.37 -0.24
N LYS A 84 -12.49 3.66 -0.46
CA LYS A 84 -13.22 4.51 -1.41
C LYS A 84 -12.84 4.26 -2.87
N LEU A 85 -11.59 3.89 -3.12
CA LEU A 85 -11.05 3.70 -4.46
C LEU A 85 -11.33 2.30 -5.00
N LEU A 86 -11.17 1.25 -4.18
CA LEU A 86 -11.33 -0.15 -4.57
C LEU A 86 -12.61 -0.43 -5.37
N PRO A 87 -13.82 0.02 -4.94
CA PRO A 87 -15.05 -0.26 -5.67
C PRO A 87 -15.06 0.29 -7.10
N ARG A 88 -14.28 1.32 -7.40
CA ARG A 88 -14.24 1.97 -8.72
C ARG A 88 -13.49 1.16 -9.76
N TYR A 89 -12.60 0.27 -9.31
CA TYR A 89 -11.70 -0.49 -10.16
C TYR A 89 -12.03 -1.97 -10.19
N ILE A 90 -13.02 -2.43 -9.40
CA ILE A 90 -13.53 -3.80 -9.49
C ILE A 90 -14.25 -3.95 -10.83
N ASP A 91 -13.69 -4.79 -11.70
CA ASP A 91 -14.37 -5.32 -12.87
C ASP A 91 -14.99 -6.68 -12.52
N CYS A 92 -16.32 -6.75 -12.56
CA CYS A 92 -17.06 -7.97 -12.27
C CYS A 92 -16.90 -9.02 -13.37
N ASP A 93 -16.53 -8.65 -14.59
CA ASP A 93 -16.30 -9.62 -15.66
C ASP A 93 -14.91 -10.26 -15.56
N THR A 94 -13.95 -9.58 -14.89
CA THR A 94 -12.56 -10.05 -14.76
C THR A 94 -11.98 -9.87 -13.34
N GLN A 95 -12.02 -10.91 -12.52
CA GLN A 95 -11.43 -10.90 -11.17
C GLN A 95 -9.88 -11.00 -11.13
N GLU A 96 -9.22 -11.04 -12.28
CA GLU A 96 -7.75 -11.11 -12.41
C GLU A 96 -7.11 -9.76 -12.71
N GLN A 97 -7.89 -8.70 -12.86
CA GLN A 97 -7.36 -7.36 -13.11
C GLN A 97 -6.48 -6.88 -11.95
N ASP A 98 -5.34 -6.26 -12.28
CA ASP A 98 -4.55 -5.57 -11.28
C ASP A 98 -5.27 -4.29 -10.82
N LEU A 99 -5.59 -4.26 -9.53
CA LEU A 99 -6.30 -3.16 -8.88
C LEU A 99 -5.33 -2.16 -8.26
N LEU A 100 -4.07 -2.53 -8.03
CA LEU A 100 -3.13 -1.67 -7.30
C LEU A 100 -2.59 -0.56 -8.19
N GLU A 101 -2.26 -0.84 -9.46
CA GLU A 101 -1.82 0.18 -10.43
C GLU A 101 -2.77 1.38 -10.55
N PRO A 102 -4.07 1.20 -10.87
CA PRO A 102 -4.98 2.33 -11.00
C PRO A 102 -5.24 3.06 -9.66
N ILE A 103 -5.09 2.37 -8.53
CA ILE A 103 -5.18 2.98 -7.19
C ILE A 103 -3.95 3.85 -6.91
N MET A 104 -2.74 3.40 -7.26
CA MET A 104 -1.52 4.21 -7.15
C MET A 104 -1.63 5.50 -7.95
N ASP A 105 -2.10 5.42 -9.19
CA ASP A 105 -2.32 6.58 -10.04
C ASP A 105 -3.30 7.58 -9.41
N SER A 106 -4.34 7.08 -8.74
CA SER A 106 -5.29 7.91 -7.99
C SER A 106 -4.64 8.65 -6.82
N PHE A 107 -3.73 8.01 -6.09
CA PHE A 107 -2.98 8.66 -5.01
C PHE A 107 -2.03 9.74 -5.55
N ILE A 108 -1.36 9.48 -6.68
CA ILE A 108 -0.50 10.47 -7.34
C ILE A 108 -1.32 11.68 -7.79
N ALA A 109 -2.50 11.44 -8.40
CA ALA A 109 -3.41 12.49 -8.80
C ALA A 109 -3.90 13.31 -7.59
N PHE A 110 -4.25 12.64 -6.49
CA PHE A 110 -4.63 13.29 -5.23
C PHE A 110 -3.52 14.21 -4.69
N LEU A 111 -2.26 13.76 -4.70
CA LEU A 111 -1.11 14.56 -4.26
C LEU A 111 -0.80 15.75 -5.17
N ALA A 112 -1.10 15.64 -6.46
CA ALA A 112 -0.89 16.70 -7.44
C ALA A 112 -1.85 17.87 -7.22
N VAL A 113 -3.10 17.58 -6.84
CA VAL A 113 -4.14 18.60 -6.60
C VAL A 113 -4.13 19.14 -5.16
N ASN A 114 -3.75 18.32 -4.17
CA ASN A 114 -3.70 18.72 -2.76
C ASN A 114 -2.30 19.20 -2.36
N ARG A 115 -1.90 20.37 -2.87
CA ARG A 115 -0.60 21.00 -2.55
C ARG A 115 -0.53 21.59 -1.13
N HIS A 116 -1.66 21.68 -0.44
CA HIS A 116 -1.77 22.25 0.91
C HIS A 116 -1.45 21.25 2.02
N LEU A 117 -1.35 19.95 1.71
CA LEU A 117 -0.95 18.92 2.66
C LEU A 117 0.44 19.23 3.25
N SER A 118 0.62 18.91 4.52
CA SER A 118 1.90 19.03 5.19
C SER A 118 2.97 18.14 4.54
N ALA A 119 4.24 18.45 4.77
CA ALA A 119 5.33 17.63 4.25
C ALA A 119 5.29 16.19 4.78
N GLU A 120 4.79 16.00 6.00
CA GLU A 120 4.64 14.70 6.65
C GLU A 120 3.55 13.87 5.99
N GLU A 121 2.34 14.43 5.83
CA GLU A 121 1.24 13.76 5.12
C GLU A 121 1.65 13.39 3.69
N ARG A 122 2.26 14.33 2.95
CA ARG A 122 2.71 14.06 1.58
C ARG A 122 3.73 12.93 1.54
N ARG A 123 4.64 12.86 2.52
CA ARG A 123 5.61 11.75 2.62
C ARG A 123 4.90 10.43 2.87
N ALA A 124 3.92 10.38 3.78
CA ALA A 124 3.17 9.16 4.07
C ALA A 124 2.45 8.61 2.82
N TYR A 125 1.74 9.48 2.09
CA TYR A 125 1.09 9.11 0.83
C TYR A 125 2.07 8.60 -0.24
N VAL A 126 3.25 9.23 -0.36
CA VAL A 126 4.29 8.76 -1.30
C VAL A 126 4.86 7.41 -0.88
N GLN A 127 5.15 7.24 0.41
CA GLN A 127 5.64 5.96 0.96
C GLN A 127 4.64 4.84 0.74
N PHE A 128 3.36 5.12 0.94
CA PHE A 128 2.31 4.14 0.69
C PHE A 128 2.22 3.77 -0.79
N ALA A 129 2.25 4.76 -1.71
CA ALA A 129 2.28 4.48 -3.15
C ALA A 129 3.50 3.64 -3.57
N MET A 130 4.68 3.90 -3.00
CA MET A 130 5.85 3.04 -3.22
C MET A 130 5.62 1.61 -2.72
N LYS A 131 4.99 1.46 -1.56
CA LYS A 131 4.66 0.13 -0.99
C LYS A 131 3.66 -0.64 -1.85
N LEU A 132 2.66 0.04 -2.41
CA LEU A 132 1.74 -0.57 -3.38
C LEU A 132 2.49 -1.12 -4.61
N ALA A 133 3.47 -0.37 -5.12
CA ALA A 133 4.28 -0.79 -6.27
C ALA A 133 5.19 -1.99 -5.94
N GLU A 134 5.64 -2.13 -4.69
CA GLU A 134 6.40 -3.30 -4.24
C GLU A 134 5.50 -4.54 -4.18
N ILE A 135 4.32 -4.42 -3.55
CA ILE A 135 3.33 -5.52 -3.44
C ILE A 135 2.91 -6.04 -4.81
N ASP A 136 2.76 -5.14 -5.79
CA ASP A 136 2.40 -5.55 -7.13
C ASP A 136 3.48 -6.41 -7.80
N LYS A 137 4.76 -6.10 -7.56
CA LYS A 137 5.93 -6.81 -8.10
C LYS A 137 6.24 -8.14 -7.41
N GLU A 138 6.05 -8.22 -6.09
CA GLU A 138 6.48 -9.38 -5.27
C GLU A 138 5.80 -10.72 -5.66
N ASN A 139 4.66 -10.69 -6.37
CA ASN A 139 3.99 -11.91 -6.85
C ASN A 139 4.45 -12.42 -8.23
N VAL A 140 5.41 -11.75 -8.88
CA VAL A 140 5.99 -12.22 -10.16
C VAL A 140 7.13 -13.23 -9.93
N GLU A 141 7.72 -13.30 -8.73
CA GLU A 141 8.91 -14.11 -8.47
C GLU A 141 8.66 -15.46 -7.78
N SER A 142 7.43 -15.79 -7.36
CA SER A 142 7.13 -17.06 -6.68
C SER A 142 6.82 -18.25 -7.61
N VAL A 143 7.10 -18.13 -8.91
CA VAL A 143 7.04 -19.25 -9.88
C VAL A 143 8.40 -19.41 -10.55
N LYS A 144 9.33 -20.02 -9.83
CA LYS A 144 10.50 -20.70 -10.40
C LYS A 144 10.75 -22.01 -9.68
#